data_AF-A0A2N2TDL6-F1
#
_entry.id   AF-A0A2N2TDL6-F1
#
_cell.length_a   1.000
_cell.length_b   1.000
_cell.length_c   1.000
_cell.angle_alpha   90.00
_cell.angle_beta   90.00
_cell.angle_gamma   90.00
#
_symmetry.space_group_name_H-M   'P 1'
#
loop_
_entity.id
_entity.type
_entity.pdbx_description
1 polymer ?
#
loop_
_entity_poly.entity_id
_entity_poly.type
_entity_poly.pdbx_seq_one_letter_code
_entity_poly.pdbx_strand_id
1 'polypeptide(L)' 'MNSRWVPGNRFTLLENGEDYFPRVFGAIEGAEREVLIETFIWFDDQVGQALRDALIAAARRGVQTH' A
#
# COMPACT_ATOMS: atom_id res chain seq x y z
N MET A 1 16.09 23.08 -10.31
CA MET A 1 15.93 21.67 -9.92
C MET A 1 15.41 20.91 -11.14
N ASN A 2 16.28 20.18 -11.83
CA ASN A 2 15.85 19.35 -12.97
C ASN A 2 15.15 18.12 -12.41
N SER A 3 13.82 18.06 -12.49
CA SER A 3 13.11 16.77 -12.35
C SER A 3 13.61 15.86 -13.47
N ARG A 4 14.39 14.85 -13.10
CA ARG A 4 14.91 13.85 -14.04
C ARG A 4 13.76 12.92 -14.42
N TRP A 5 13.18 13.13 -15.59
CA TRP A 5 12.19 12.22 -16.15
C TRP A 5 12.83 10.87 -16.45
N VAL A 6 12.20 9.79 -15.98
CA VAL A 6 12.65 8.41 -16.22
C VAL A 6 11.66 7.74 -17.19
N PRO A 7 12.10 7.30 -18.38
CA PRO A 7 11.24 6.59 -19.32
C PRO A 7 11.02 5.12 -18.91
N GLY A 8 10.05 4.44 -19.52
CA GLY A 8 9.80 3.01 -19.32
C GLY A 8 8.89 2.65 -18.14
N ASN A 9 8.41 3.65 -17.40
CA ASN A 9 7.41 3.44 -16.35
C ASN A 9 6.07 3.03 -16.95
N ARG A 10 5.42 2.04 -16.34
CA ARG A 10 4.03 1.66 -16.62
C ARG A 10 3.18 2.05 -15.42
N PHE A 11 2.12 2.80 -15.67
CA PHE A 11 1.16 3.17 -14.64
C PHE A 11 -0.25 2.75 -15.06
N THR A 12 -1.09 2.56 -14.05
CA THR A 12 -2.53 2.35 -14.22
C THR A 12 -3.22 3.35 -13.31
N LEU A 13 -4.09 4.17 -13.88
CA LEU A 13 -4.92 5.06 -13.08
C LEU A 13 -6.00 4.22 -12.40
N LEU A 14 -6.14 4.39 -11.09
CA LEU A 14 -7.18 3.75 -10.29
C LEU A 14 -8.14 4.84 -9.83
N GLU A 15 -9.44 4.60 -9.98
CA GLU A 15 -10.45 5.59 -9.63
C GLU A 15 -11.10 5.22 -8.30
N ASN A 16 -11.22 6.20 -7.40
CA ASN A 16 -11.87 6.04 -6.10
C ASN A 16 -11.23 4.95 -5.20
N GLY A 17 -11.85 4.70 -4.04
CA GLY A 17 -11.38 3.69 -3.10
C GLY A 17 -11.63 2.26 -3.57
N GLU A 18 -12.66 2.02 -4.37
CA GLU A 18 -13.10 0.70 -4.81
C GLU A 18 -12.05 0.02 -5.72
N ASP A 19 -11.36 0.79 -6.57
CA ASP A 19 -10.24 0.26 -7.37
C ASP A 19 -8.91 0.35 -6.63
N TYR A 20 -8.73 1.38 -5.81
CA TYR A 20 -7.46 1.64 -5.13
C TYR A 20 -7.16 0.63 -4.02
N PHE A 21 -8.08 0.42 -3.09
CA PHE A 21 -7.81 -0.38 -1.89
C PHE A 21 -7.53 -1.86 -2.18
N PRO A 22 -8.24 -2.55 -3.10
CA PRO A 22 -7.88 -3.92 -3.48
C PRO A 22 -6.44 -4.04 -3.98
N ARG A 23 -5.95 -3.02 -4.71
CA ARG A 23 -4.56 -2.99 -5.20
C ARG A 23 -3.55 -2.77 -4.09
N VAL A 24 -3.88 -1.93 -3.11
CA VAL A 24 -3.07 -1.74 -1.90
C VAL A 24 -2.98 -3.05 -1.12
N PHE A 25 -4.10 -3.72 -0.86
CA PHE A 25 -4.10 -4.99 -0.12
C PHE A 25 -3.29 -6.07 -0.83
N GLY A 26 -3.44 -6.21 -2.15
CA GLY A 26 -2.64 -7.15 -2.94
C GLY A 26 -1.14 -6.83 -2.90
N ALA A 27 -0.76 -5.56 -2.87
CA ALA A 27 0.64 -5.16 -2.72
C ALA A 27 1.21 -5.51 -1.33
N ILE A 28 0.43 -5.31 -0.26
CA ILE A 28 0.81 -5.68 1.11
C ILE A 28 0.90 -7.21 1.27
N GLU A 29 -0.03 -7.95 0.68
CA GLU A 29 -0.03 -9.41 0.69
C GLU A 29 1.19 -9.98 -0.03
N GLY A 30 1.53 -9.43 -1.19
CA GLY A 30 2.68 -9.84 -1.99
C GLY A 30 4.03 -9.29 -1.51
N ALA A 31 4.06 -8.44 -0.49
CA ALA A 31 5.31 -7.87 0.01
C ALA A 31 6.19 -8.95 0.66
N GLU A 32 7.48 -8.94 0.31
CA GLU A 32 8.46 -9.93 0.78
C GLU A 32 9.48 -9.36 1.78
N ARG A 33 9.71 -8.05 1.77
CA ARG A 33 10.78 -7.41 2.57
C ARG A 33 10.29 -6.29 3.46
N GLU A 34 9.59 -5.32 2.89
CA GLU A 34 9.18 -4.10 3.59
C GLU A 34 7.83 -3.60 3.03
N VAL A 35 7.02 -3.04 3.92
CA VAL A 35 5.83 -2.23 3.61
C VAL A 35 5.97 -0.90 4.36
N LEU A 36 5.98 0.20 3.60
CA LEU A 36 5.94 1.56 4.12
C LEU A 36 4.59 2.18 3.74
N ILE A 37 3.82 2.64 4.74
CA ILE A 37 2.56 3.34 4.51
C ILE A 37 2.66 4.78 4.98
N GLU A 38 2.50 5.71 4.05
CA GLU A 38 2.42 7.15 4.32
C GLU A 38 1.03 7.64 3.95
N THR A 39 0.22 7.98 4.95
CA THR A 39 -1.13 8.53 4.77
C THR A 39 -1.33 9.76 5.64
N PHE A 40 -2.21 10.67 5.20
CA PHE A 40 -2.57 11.85 5.97
C PHE A 40 -3.41 11.48 7.21
N ILE A 41 -4.37 10.56 7.06
CA ILE A 41 -5.23 10.10 8.16
C ILE A 41 -5.48 8.59 8.05
N TRP A 42 -5.54 7.94 9.20
CA TRP A 42 -6.01 6.57 9.38
C TRP A 42 -7.16 6.57 10.41
N PHE A 43 -8.32 6.05 10.04
CA PHE A 43 -9.48 5.92 10.92
C PHE A 43 -9.77 4.45 11.27
N ASP A 44 -10.43 4.22 12.40
CA ASP A 44 -10.94 2.89 12.80
C ASP A 44 -12.30 2.63 12.15
N ASP A 45 -12.29 2.49 10.83
CA ASP A 45 -13.44 2.09 10.01
C ASP A 45 -13.15 0.76 9.30
N GLN A 46 -14.07 0.32 8.42
CA GLN A 46 -13.91 -0.95 7.71
C GLN A 46 -12.60 -1.03 6.91
N VAL A 47 -12.17 0.07 6.29
CA VAL A 47 -10.95 0.09 5.47
C VAL A 47 -9.72 0.16 6.36
N GLY A 48 -9.72 1.00 7.39
CA GLY A 48 -8.61 1.10 8.33
C GLY A 48 -8.40 -0.17 9.15
N GLN A 49 -9.47 -0.88 9.51
CA GLN A 49 -9.36 -2.20 10.14
C GLN A 49 -8.76 -3.23 9.19
N ALA A 50 -9.20 -3.26 7.92
CA ALA A 50 -8.63 -4.14 6.91
C ALA A 50 -7.14 -3.86 6.64
N LEU A 51 -6.73 -2.58 6.57
CA LEU A 51 -5.32 -2.20 6.44
C LEU A 51 -4.49 -2.65 7.63
N ARG A 52 -5.02 -2.49 8.85
CA ARG A 52 -4.34 -2.91 10.09
C ARG A 52 -4.09 -4.41 10.05
N ASP A 53 -5.13 -5.17 9.71
CA ASP A 53 -5.06 -6.63 9.71
C ASP A 53 -4.11 -7.13 8.60
N ALA A 54 -4.09 -6.48 7.43
CA ALA A 54 -3.15 -6.77 6.35
C ALA A 54 -1.68 -6.49 6.75
N LEU A 55 -1.41 -5.36 7.40
CA LEU A 55 -0.08 -5.03 7.91
C LEU A 55 0.37 -6.02 8.99
N ILE A 56 -0.51 -6.36 9.95
CA ILE A 56 -0.19 -7.36 10.98
C ILE A 56 0.13 -8.71 10.34
N ALA A 57 -0.62 -9.12 9.31
CA ALA A 57 -0.34 -10.34 8.58
C ALA A 57 1.03 -10.28 7.88
N ALA A 58 1.39 -9.16 7.24
CA ALA A 58 2.71 -8.97 6.65
C ALA A 58 3.83 -9.05 7.69
N ALA A 59 3.69 -8.35 8.83
CA ALA A 59 4.65 -8.39 9.92
C ALA A 59 4.84 -9.82 10.47
N ARG A 60 3.77 -10.60 10.60
CA ARG A 60 3.84 -12.01 11.01
C ARG A 60 4.57 -12.91 10.02
N ARG A 61 4.58 -12.56 8.73
CA ARG A 61 5.39 -13.24 7.70
C ARG A 61 6.88 -12.85 7.75
N GLY A 62 7.26 -11.89 8.60
CA GLY A 62 8.63 -11.38 8.72
C GLY A 62 8.92 -10.17 7.82
N VAL A 63 7.90 -9.59 7.18
CA VAL A 63 8.02 -8.36 6.39
C VAL A 63 8.12 -7.18 7.36
N GLN A 64 9.06 -6.26 7.14
CA GLN A 64 9.17 -5.04 7.94
C GLN A 64 8.00 -4.11 7.63
N THR A 65 7.31 -3.62 8.65
CA THR A 65 6.14 -2.74 8.49
C THR A 65 6.35 -1.45 9.27
N HIS A 66 6.28 -0.31 8.57
CA HIS A 66 6.54 1.03 9.10
C HIS A 66 5.29 1.90 9.10
#